data_AF-A0A9E5GSM1-F1
#
_entry.id   AF-A0A9E5GSM1-F1
#
_cell.length_a   1.000
_cell.length_b   1.000
_cell.length_c   1.000
_cell.angle_alpha   90.00
_cell.angle_beta   90.00
_cell.angle_gamma   90.00
#
_symmetry.space_group_name_H-M   'P 1'
#
loop_
_entity.id
_entity.type
_entity.pdbx_description
1 polymer ?
#
loop_
_entity_poly.entity_id
_entity_poly.type
_entity_poly.pdbx_seq_one_letter_code
_entity_poly.pdbx_strand_id
1 'polypeptide(L)'
;MTLKNNILTFLTALCVMTSGAAFAQDNAITKEALVPHKALYDISLVATRSGSQVVNISGQMFYEWKPTCEAWITDHRFSLFYEYADSPGMRITSDFSTHETYDGNLFNYSARRKRGGELYEELRGQADLTKKIREANFSMPEGLTFAMPEGTLFPMRHTIKMINMARRGDKFFQATVFDGSDKEGPVEINTFMGKSVNAMSMLEPNKAIDMSLINTKAWKARMAVFPVENPEASSDYEMNMVFHENGVISDMLIEYDDFSVTQKLVALEKAPSLDTNSCNF
;
A
#
# COMPACT_ATOMS: atom_id res chain seq x y z
N MET A 1 -57.31 44.29 -3.33
CA MET A 1 -58.54 44.43 -4.13
C MET A 1 -58.85 43.08 -4.75
N THR A 2 -60.12 42.76 -4.78
CA THR A 2 -60.80 41.46 -4.86
C THR A 2 -60.73 40.75 -6.23
N LEU A 3 -61.01 39.43 -6.19
CA LEU A 3 -61.58 38.55 -7.25
C LEU A 3 -60.62 38.13 -8.40
N LYS A 4 -60.65 36.91 -8.95
CA LYS A 4 -61.79 36.02 -9.25
C LYS A 4 -61.28 34.61 -9.66
N ASN A 5 -62.12 33.61 -9.43
CA ASN A 5 -62.13 32.24 -9.97
C ASN A 5 -61.65 32.07 -11.43
N ASN A 6 -61.06 30.91 -11.77
CA ASN A 6 -61.79 29.91 -12.57
C ASN A 6 -61.11 28.54 -12.66
N ILE A 7 -61.99 27.55 -12.63
CA ILE A 7 -61.83 26.12 -12.82
C ILE A 7 -61.45 25.83 -14.28
N LEU A 8 -60.50 24.92 -14.51
CA LEU A 8 -60.64 23.96 -15.59
C LEU A 8 -59.96 22.64 -15.25
N THR A 9 -60.79 21.64 -15.03
CA THR A 9 -60.48 20.23 -14.90
C THR A 9 -59.92 19.71 -16.23
N PHE A 10 -58.70 19.16 -16.22
CA PHE A 10 -58.26 18.21 -17.24
C PHE A 10 -57.82 16.92 -16.55
N LEU A 11 -58.58 15.86 -16.80
CA LEU A 11 -58.18 14.48 -16.59
C LEU A 11 -56.85 14.29 -17.33
N THR A 12 -55.76 14.09 -16.59
CA THR A 12 -54.49 13.64 -17.16
C THR A 12 -54.05 12.44 -16.37
N ALA A 13 -53.90 11.32 -17.09
CA ALA A 13 -53.49 10.03 -16.56
C ALA A 13 -52.22 10.17 -15.73
N LEU A 14 -52.28 9.70 -14.48
CA LEU A 14 -51.13 9.58 -13.59
C LEU A 14 -50.26 8.43 -14.11
N CYS A 15 -49.43 8.71 -15.12
CA CYS A 15 -48.28 7.87 -15.42
C CYS A 15 -47.26 8.14 -14.31
N VAL A 16 -47.33 7.37 -13.24
CA VAL A 16 -46.26 7.32 -12.23
C VAL A 16 -45.04 6.74 -12.95
N MET A 17 -44.27 7.61 -13.59
CA MET A 17 -42.90 7.31 -13.91
C MET A 17 -42.16 7.29 -12.58
N THR A 18 -42.17 6.13 -11.91
CA THR A 18 -41.10 5.78 -10.99
C THR A 18 -39.82 5.80 -11.80
N SER A 19 -39.18 6.96 -11.88
CA SER A 19 -37.77 7.05 -12.21
C SER A 19 -37.05 6.29 -11.10
N GLY A 20 -36.87 4.99 -11.32
CA GLY A 20 -35.91 4.20 -10.57
C GLY A 20 -34.56 4.85 -10.83
N ALA A 21 -34.13 5.70 -9.91
CA ALA A 21 -32.71 5.98 -9.76
C ALA A 21 -32.09 4.61 -9.48
N ALA A 22 -31.56 3.98 -10.52
CA ALA A 22 -30.60 2.91 -10.37
C ALA A 22 -29.43 3.55 -9.63
N PHE A 23 -29.43 3.47 -8.30
CA PHE A 23 -28.22 3.61 -7.54
C PHE A 23 -27.30 2.55 -8.12
N ALA A 24 -26.32 2.99 -8.91
CA ALA A 24 -25.18 2.16 -9.23
C ALA A 24 -24.64 1.73 -7.87
N GLN A 25 -24.86 0.46 -7.55
CA GLN A 25 -24.29 -0.16 -6.38
C GLN A 25 -22.80 -0.10 -6.63
N ASP A 26 -22.15 0.90 -6.05
CA ASP A 26 -20.71 1.05 -6.08
C ASP A 26 -20.20 -0.19 -5.34
N ASN A 27 -19.89 -1.24 -6.12
CA ASN A 27 -19.31 -2.47 -5.61
C ASN A 27 -17.91 -2.11 -5.14
N ALA A 28 -17.84 -1.50 -3.96
CA ALA A 28 -16.61 -1.23 -3.26
C ALA A 28 -15.84 -2.54 -3.20
N ILE A 29 -14.60 -2.50 -3.65
CA ILE A 29 -13.73 -3.65 -3.55
C ILE A 29 -13.55 -3.98 -2.08
N THR A 30 -14.08 -5.14 -1.72
CA THR A 30 -13.87 -5.81 -0.44
C THR A 30 -12.60 -6.67 -0.52
N LYS A 31 -12.20 -7.28 0.61
CA LYS A 31 -11.00 -8.13 0.75
C LYS A 31 -10.78 -9.12 -0.41
N GLU A 32 -11.85 -9.55 -1.06
CA GLU A 32 -11.92 -10.55 -2.13
C GLU A 32 -11.30 -10.13 -3.46
N ALA A 33 -10.98 -8.85 -3.68
CA ALA A 33 -10.31 -8.46 -4.93
C ALA A 33 -8.80 -8.61 -4.90
N LEU A 34 -8.20 -8.65 -3.70
CA LEU A 34 -6.77 -8.91 -3.61
C LEU A 34 -6.53 -10.39 -3.89
N VAL A 35 -5.56 -10.68 -4.76
CA VAL A 35 -5.16 -12.06 -5.08
C VAL A 35 -3.88 -12.42 -4.33
N PRO A 36 -3.88 -13.47 -3.47
CA PRO A 36 -2.68 -13.93 -2.79
C PRO A 36 -1.58 -14.24 -3.80
N HIS A 37 -0.39 -13.69 -3.58
CA HIS A 37 0.72 -13.86 -4.49
C HIS A 37 2.06 -13.79 -3.77
N LYS A 38 3.08 -14.32 -4.45
CA LYS A 38 4.49 -14.12 -4.13
C LYS A 38 5.14 -13.36 -5.27
N ALA A 39 5.93 -12.35 -4.94
CA ALA A 39 6.66 -11.56 -5.90
C ALA A 39 8.14 -11.48 -5.49
N LEU A 40 9.03 -11.53 -6.48
CA LEU A 40 10.44 -11.23 -6.32
C LEU A 40 10.75 -10.00 -7.15
N TYR A 41 11.44 -9.05 -6.54
CA TYR A 41 11.86 -7.82 -7.17
C TYR A 41 13.38 -7.69 -7.15
N ASP A 42 13.95 -7.21 -8.25
CA ASP A 42 15.31 -6.73 -8.30
C ASP A 42 15.33 -5.24 -7.98
N ILE A 43 16.19 -4.86 -7.03
CA ILE A 43 16.40 -3.48 -6.62
C ILE A 43 17.76 -3.02 -7.15
N SER A 44 17.78 -1.84 -7.77
CA SER A 44 19.02 -1.26 -8.31
C SER A 44 19.02 0.27 -8.24
N LEU A 45 20.19 0.84 -7.97
CA LEU A 45 20.46 2.27 -8.03
C LEU A 45 20.23 2.79 -9.45
N VAL A 46 19.47 3.89 -9.55
CA VAL A 46 19.16 4.57 -10.82
C VAL A 46 20.05 5.79 -11.00
N ALA A 47 20.11 6.64 -9.96
CA ALA A 47 20.91 7.86 -9.97
C ALA A 47 21.28 8.29 -8.55
N THR A 48 22.36 9.04 -8.44
CA THR A 48 22.78 9.74 -7.22
C THR A 48 22.74 11.25 -7.45
N ARG A 49 22.53 12.01 -6.39
CA ARG A 49 22.57 13.47 -6.42
C ARG A 49 23.97 13.98 -6.07
N SER A 50 24.25 15.22 -6.48
CA SER A 50 25.52 15.89 -6.18
C SER A 50 25.77 15.91 -4.67
N GLY A 51 26.91 15.40 -4.23
CA GLY A 51 27.30 15.33 -2.81
C GLY A 51 26.87 14.05 -2.08
N SER A 52 26.11 13.15 -2.73
CA SER A 52 25.81 11.84 -2.15
C SER A 52 27.08 11.01 -1.98
N GLN A 53 27.16 10.29 -0.86
CA GLN A 53 28.22 9.31 -0.58
C GLN A 53 27.89 7.92 -1.16
N VAL A 54 26.66 7.72 -1.64
CA VAL A 54 26.21 6.44 -2.20
C VAL A 54 26.91 6.21 -3.53
N VAL A 55 27.56 5.06 -3.66
CA VAL A 55 28.19 4.60 -4.90
C VAL A 55 27.30 3.58 -5.61
N ASN A 56 26.69 2.66 -4.84
CA ASN A 56 25.83 1.62 -5.38
C ASN A 56 24.81 1.15 -4.34
N ILE A 57 23.62 0.79 -4.82
CA ILE A 57 22.61 0.06 -4.07
C ILE A 57 22.08 -1.02 -5.01
N SER A 58 22.15 -2.29 -4.58
CA SER A 58 21.65 -3.40 -5.39
C SER A 58 21.16 -4.54 -4.53
N GLY A 59 20.21 -5.34 -5.02
CA GLY A 59 19.79 -6.54 -4.31
C GLY A 59 18.40 -6.98 -4.71
N GLN A 60 17.75 -7.69 -3.80
CA GLN A 60 16.43 -8.25 -4.06
C GLN A 60 15.48 -8.06 -2.88
N MET A 61 14.20 -8.04 -3.19
CA MET A 61 13.10 -8.03 -2.24
C MET A 61 12.13 -9.15 -2.61
N PHE A 62 11.92 -10.08 -1.70
CA PHE A 62 10.81 -11.02 -1.75
C PHE A 62 9.61 -10.44 -1.01
N TYR A 63 8.42 -10.58 -1.58
CA TYR A 63 7.14 -10.25 -0.99
C TYR A 63 6.20 -11.43 -1.10
N GLU A 64 5.48 -11.72 -0.03
CA GLU A 64 4.35 -12.63 -0.05
C GLU A 64 3.24 -12.07 0.84
N TRP A 65 2.00 -12.29 0.44
CA TRP A 65 0.89 -12.16 1.37
C TRP A 65 -0.03 -13.37 1.33
N LYS A 66 -0.58 -13.70 2.49
CA LYS A 66 -1.46 -14.83 2.72
C LYS A 66 -2.74 -14.38 3.43
N PRO A 67 -3.91 -14.87 3.00
CA PRO A 67 -5.14 -14.68 3.75
C PRO A 67 -5.23 -15.67 4.92
N THR A 68 -5.77 -15.21 6.04
CA THR A 68 -6.31 -16.05 7.13
C THR A 68 -7.83 -15.85 7.20
N CYS A 69 -8.50 -16.48 8.16
CA CYS A 69 -9.95 -16.33 8.30
C CYS A 69 -10.38 -14.88 8.58
N GLU A 70 -9.51 -14.09 9.23
CA GLU A 70 -9.83 -12.75 9.71
C GLU A 70 -8.80 -11.67 9.36
N ALA A 71 -7.67 -12.03 8.73
CA ALA A 71 -6.57 -11.10 8.52
C ALA A 71 -5.73 -11.39 7.26
N TRP A 72 -4.97 -10.38 6.84
CA TRP A 72 -3.84 -10.52 5.93
C TRP A 72 -2.56 -10.72 6.72
N ILE A 73 -1.74 -11.69 6.32
CA ILE A 73 -0.34 -11.79 6.74
C ILE A 73 0.53 -11.37 5.56
N THR A 74 1.44 -10.41 5.77
CA THR A 74 2.45 -10.05 4.75
C THR A 74 3.85 -10.36 5.24
N ASP A 75 4.70 -10.83 4.35
CA ASP A 75 6.10 -11.14 4.61
C ASP A 75 6.97 -10.45 3.56
N HIS A 76 7.91 -9.62 4.00
CA HIS A 76 8.90 -8.95 3.15
C HIS A 76 10.30 -9.38 3.57
N ARG A 77 11.15 -9.74 2.60
CA ARG A 77 12.55 -10.08 2.85
C ARG A 77 13.45 -9.36 1.87
N PHE A 78 14.22 -8.40 2.39
CA PHE A 78 15.17 -7.61 1.65
C PHE A 78 16.57 -8.16 1.85
N SER A 79 17.37 -8.18 0.78
CA SER A 79 18.81 -8.47 0.81
C SER A 79 19.53 -7.48 -0.08
N LEU A 80 19.93 -6.35 0.51
CA LEU A 80 20.46 -5.19 -0.20
C LEU A 80 21.94 -4.99 0.12
N PHE A 81 22.73 -4.76 -0.92
CA PHE A 81 24.13 -4.38 -0.86
C PHE A 81 24.24 -2.88 -1.06
N TYR A 82 24.88 -2.21 -0.10
CA TYR A 82 25.14 -0.79 -0.12
C TYR A 82 26.64 -0.57 -0.26
N GLU A 83 27.04 0.31 -1.16
CA GLU A 83 28.42 0.78 -1.30
C GLU A 83 28.44 2.30 -1.13
N TYR A 84 29.38 2.78 -0.31
CA TYR A 84 29.63 4.19 -0.09
C TYR A 84 31.09 4.50 -0.42
N ALA A 85 31.40 5.75 -0.78
CA ALA A 85 32.74 6.13 -1.23
C ALA A 85 33.83 5.86 -0.19
N ASP A 86 33.52 6.14 1.08
CA ASP A 86 34.50 6.12 2.18
C ASP A 86 34.34 4.92 3.13
N SER A 87 33.57 3.88 2.75
CA SER A 87 33.40 2.69 3.60
C SER A 87 33.28 1.40 2.80
N PRO A 88 33.69 0.25 3.35
CA PRO A 88 33.49 -1.04 2.71
C PRO A 88 32.02 -1.29 2.40
N GLY A 89 31.74 -1.85 1.22
CA GLY A 89 30.40 -2.28 0.85
C GLY A 89 29.83 -3.29 1.85
N MET A 90 28.53 -3.19 2.10
CA MET A 90 27.88 -3.94 3.16
C MET A 90 26.53 -4.50 2.75
N ARG A 91 26.30 -5.77 3.10
CA ARG A 91 25.00 -6.42 2.96
C ARG A 91 24.14 -6.13 4.19
N ILE A 92 22.95 -5.60 3.94
CA ILE A 92 21.88 -5.46 4.93
C ILE A 92 20.74 -6.38 4.52
N THR A 93 20.32 -7.25 5.44
CA THR A 93 19.12 -8.07 5.26
C THR A 93 18.04 -7.59 6.22
N SER A 94 16.84 -7.39 5.71
CA SER A 94 15.71 -6.92 6.52
C SER A 94 14.50 -7.82 6.29
N ASP A 95 14.01 -8.43 7.37
CA ASP A 95 12.82 -9.27 7.36
C ASP A 95 11.69 -8.51 8.08
N PHE A 96 10.55 -8.32 7.42
CA PHE A 96 9.37 -7.66 7.98
C PHE A 96 8.16 -8.57 7.84
N SER A 97 7.40 -8.74 8.90
CA SER A 97 6.16 -9.53 8.88
C SER A 97 5.06 -8.78 9.60
N THR A 98 3.87 -8.74 9.00
CA THR A 98 2.71 -8.05 9.56
C THR A 98 1.49 -8.95 9.55
N HIS A 99 0.58 -8.71 10.51
CA HIS A 99 -0.74 -9.30 10.56
C HIS A 99 -1.77 -8.19 10.74
N GLU A 100 -2.59 -7.95 9.72
CA GLU A 100 -3.60 -6.89 9.67
C GLU A 100 -4.99 -7.49 9.55
N THR A 101 -5.89 -7.21 10.51
CA THR A 101 -7.26 -7.74 10.45
C THR A 101 -8.07 -7.13 9.30
N TYR A 102 -9.03 -7.87 8.76
CA TYR A 102 -9.83 -7.47 7.60
C TYR A 102 -10.67 -6.22 7.81
N ASP A 103 -11.03 -5.93 9.06
CA ASP A 103 -11.71 -4.69 9.44
C ASP A 103 -10.76 -3.47 9.49
N GLY A 104 -9.44 -3.71 9.48
CA GLY A 104 -8.38 -2.70 9.54
C GLY A 104 -8.14 -2.15 10.94
N ASN A 105 -8.60 -2.83 12.01
CA ASN A 105 -8.54 -2.31 13.37
C ASN A 105 -7.34 -2.77 14.18
N LEU A 106 -6.82 -3.98 13.94
CA LEU A 106 -5.71 -4.57 14.66
C LEU A 106 -4.54 -4.83 13.72
N PHE A 107 -3.34 -4.48 14.19
CA PHE A 107 -2.11 -4.63 13.43
C PHE A 107 -0.98 -5.09 14.31
N ASN A 108 -0.43 -6.28 14.03
CA ASN A 108 0.79 -6.77 14.65
C ASN A 108 1.91 -6.66 13.63
N TYR A 109 3.09 -6.25 14.08
CA TYR A 109 4.24 -6.03 13.21
C TYR A 109 5.52 -6.54 13.89
N SER A 110 6.43 -7.02 13.05
CA SER A 110 7.78 -7.39 13.46
C SER A 110 8.77 -7.06 12.35
N ALA A 111 9.94 -6.55 12.74
CA ALA A 111 11.05 -6.25 11.84
C ALA A 111 12.35 -6.77 12.44
N ARG A 112 13.23 -7.31 11.62
CA ARG A 112 14.60 -7.68 12.02
C ARG A 112 15.56 -7.22 10.95
N ARG A 113 16.55 -6.42 11.33
CA ARG A 113 17.61 -5.96 10.42
C ARG A 113 18.96 -6.50 10.86
N LYS A 114 19.66 -7.09 9.89
CA LYS A 114 21.02 -7.60 10.08
C LYS A 114 21.98 -6.89 9.15
N ARG A 115 23.19 -6.70 9.65
CA ARG A 115 24.31 -6.07 8.95
C ARG A 115 25.44 -7.08 8.92
N GLY A 116 25.85 -7.53 7.72
CA GLY A 116 26.85 -8.59 7.60
C GLY A 116 26.44 -9.91 8.28
N GLY A 117 25.13 -10.15 8.47
CA GLY A 117 24.60 -11.31 9.18
C GLY A 117 24.37 -11.11 10.68
N GLU A 118 24.90 -10.04 11.28
CA GLU A 118 24.71 -9.71 12.69
C GLU A 118 23.46 -8.86 12.90
N LEU A 119 22.59 -9.28 13.83
CA LEU A 119 21.37 -8.55 14.18
C LEU A 119 21.76 -7.25 14.90
N TYR A 120 21.34 -6.11 14.35
CA TYR A 120 21.55 -4.79 14.99
C TYR A 120 20.25 -4.10 15.36
N GLU A 121 19.11 -4.56 14.81
CA GLU A 121 17.80 -4.03 15.15
C GLU A 121 16.73 -5.11 15.10
N GLU A 122 15.84 -5.02 16.08
CA GLU A 122 14.63 -5.83 16.19
C GLU A 122 13.49 -4.93 16.66
N LEU A 123 12.38 -4.99 15.93
CA LEU A 123 11.14 -4.31 16.25
C LEU A 123 10.04 -5.34 16.40
N ARG A 124 9.22 -5.20 17.43
CA ARG A 124 7.99 -5.98 17.61
C ARG A 124 6.97 -5.13 18.30
N GLY A 125 5.73 -5.21 17.85
CA GLY A 125 4.66 -4.45 18.48
C GLY A 125 3.30 -4.74 17.91
N GLN A 126 2.35 -3.97 18.40
CA GLN A 126 0.96 -4.02 17.97
C GLN A 126 0.31 -2.63 18.02
N ALA A 127 -0.71 -2.42 17.22
CA ALA A 127 -1.56 -1.24 17.23
C ALA A 127 -3.03 -1.67 17.20
N ASP A 128 -3.86 -0.97 17.98
CA ASP A 128 -5.30 -1.23 18.10
C ASP A 128 -6.07 0.09 17.98
N LEU A 129 -6.78 0.24 16.86
CA LEU A 129 -7.54 1.44 16.54
C LEU A 129 -8.93 1.47 17.19
N THR A 130 -9.38 0.39 17.84
CA THR A 130 -10.68 0.32 18.53
C THR A 130 -10.65 0.98 19.91
N LYS A 131 -9.46 1.16 20.47
CA LYS A 131 -9.27 1.78 21.78
C LYS A 131 -9.57 3.26 21.75
N LYS A 132 -10.04 3.78 22.90
CA LYS A 132 -10.26 5.22 23.11
C LYS A 132 -8.96 6.02 22.95
N ILE A 133 -7.85 5.47 23.45
CA ILE A 133 -6.51 5.97 23.22
C ILE A 133 -5.88 5.03 22.20
N ARG A 134 -5.73 5.50 20.96
CA ARG A 134 -5.18 4.73 19.84
C ARG A 134 -3.67 4.92 19.85
N GLU A 135 -2.93 3.84 20.04
CA GLU A 135 -1.47 3.85 20.13
C GLU A 135 -0.89 2.61 19.46
N ALA A 136 0.24 2.79 18.80
CA ALA A 136 1.15 1.71 18.43
C ALA A 136 2.14 1.50 19.58
N ASN A 137 2.24 0.27 20.08
CA ASN A 137 3.07 -0.10 21.22
C ASN A 137 4.11 -1.12 20.80
N PHE A 138 5.39 -0.82 21.08
CA PHE A 138 6.49 -1.72 20.81
C PHE A 138 6.82 -2.52 22.08
N SER A 139 6.83 -3.84 21.94
CA SER A 139 7.41 -4.77 22.92
C SER A 139 8.92 -4.93 22.75
N MET A 140 9.44 -4.58 21.57
CA MET A 140 10.87 -4.45 21.31
C MET A 140 11.10 -3.26 20.36
N PRO A 141 11.92 -2.27 20.72
CA PRO A 141 12.40 -2.01 22.08
C PRO A 141 11.23 -1.67 23.04
N GLU A 142 11.37 -2.02 24.32
CA GLU A 142 10.35 -1.66 25.31
C GLU A 142 10.25 -0.13 25.49
N GLY A 143 9.03 0.37 25.68
CA GLY A 143 8.77 1.78 25.98
C GLY A 143 8.65 2.69 24.75
N LEU A 144 8.92 2.20 23.54
CA LEU A 144 8.63 2.94 22.31
C LEU A 144 7.14 2.86 21.99
N THR A 145 6.50 4.02 21.88
CA THR A 145 5.07 4.14 21.58
C THR A 145 4.82 5.32 20.65
N PHE A 146 3.80 5.22 19.81
CA PHE A 146 3.35 6.32 18.97
C PHE A 146 1.84 6.50 19.10
N ALA A 147 1.42 7.76 19.23
CA ALA A 147 0.01 8.09 19.09
C ALA A 147 -0.45 7.76 17.66
N MET A 148 -1.68 7.26 17.53
CA MET A 148 -2.29 6.93 16.26
C MET A 148 -3.41 7.94 15.97
N PRO A 149 -3.16 8.93 15.09
CA PRO A 149 -4.16 9.91 14.68
C PRO A 149 -5.46 9.27 14.21
N GLU A 150 -6.53 10.05 14.23
CA GLU A 150 -7.79 9.59 13.67
C GLU A 150 -7.67 9.34 12.17
N GLY A 151 -8.20 8.21 11.71
CA GLY A 151 -8.17 7.86 10.30
C GLY A 151 -6.88 7.22 9.83
N THR A 152 -5.89 6.99 10.72
CA THR A 152 -4.70 6.20 10.38
C THR A 152 -5.09 4.85 9.79
N LEU A 153 -4.38 4.46 8.75
CA LEU A 153 -4.55 3.20 8.04
C LEU A 153 -3.34 2.31 8.23
N PHE A 154 -3.59 1.01 8.29
CA PHE A 154 -2.56 0.00 8.13
C PHE A 154 -2.33 -0.32 6.63
N PRO A 155 -1.20 -0.94 6.25
CA PRO A 155 -0.76 -1.00 4.85
C PRO A 155 -1.73 -1.68 3.87
N MET A 156 -2.41 -2.77 4.27
CA MET A 156 -3.36 -3.47 3.40
C MET A 156 -4.64 -2.64 3.23
N ARG A 157 -5.13 -2.01 4.29
CA ARG A 157 -6.26 -1.08 4.23
C ARG A 157 -5.96 0.13 3.34
N HIS A 158 -4.74 0.67 3.45
CA HIS A 158 -4.26 1.74 2.57
C HIS A 158 -4.27 1.30 1.09
N THR A 159 -3.71 0.12 0.80
CA THR A 159 -3.70 -0.47 -0.56
C THR A 159 -5.10 -0.63 -1.14
N ILE A 160 -6.05 -1.17 -0.35
CA ILE A 160 -7.44 -1.35 -0.76
C ILE A 160 -8.12 0.00 -1.03
N LYS A 161 -7.88 1.02 -0.19
CA LYS A 161 -8.42 2.36 -0.44
C LYS A 161 -7.88 2.95 -1.73
N MET A 162 -6.58 2.83 -1.98
CA MET A 162 -5.94 3.32 -3.21
C MET A 162 -6.52 2.65 -4.47
N ILE A 163 -6.72 1.32 -4.45
CA ILE A 163 -7.35 0.59 -5.56
C ILE A 163 -8.79 1.08 -5.80
N ASN A 164 -9.57 1.24 -4.73
CA ASN A 164 -10.95 1.76 -4.84
C ASN A 164 -10.99 3.16 -5.46
N MET A 165 -10.07 4.04 -5.04
CA MET A 165 -9.95 5.39 -5.59
C MET A 165 -9.59 5.38 -7.08
N ALA A 166 -8.64 4.54 -7.48
CA ALA A 166 -8.27 4.38 -8.88
C ALA A 166 -9.43 3.89 -9.75
N ARG A 167 -10.27 2.98 -9.22
CA ARG A 167 -11.47 2.48 -9.92
C ARG A 167 -12.55 3.54 -10.08
N ARG A 168 -12.76 4.38 -9.06
CA ARG A 168 -13.69 5.52 -9.14
C ARG A 168 -13.17 6.67 -10.02
N GLY A 169 -11.87 6.68 -10.32
CA GLY A 169 -11.23 7.74 -11.10
C GLY A 169 -10.80 8.93 -10.26
N ASP A 170 -10.79 8.79 -8.93
CA ASP A 170 -10.29 9.80 -8.00
C ASP A 170 -8.82 10.12 -8.29
N LYS A 171 -8.42 11.39 -8.14
CA LYS A 171 -7.08 11.87 -8.54
C LYS A 171 -6.12 12.11 -7.40
N PHE A 172 -6.62 12.44 -6.22
CA PHE A 172 -5.80 12.77 -5.06
C PHE A 172 -6.32 12.02 -3.86
N PHE A 173 -5.40 11.50 -3.06
CA PHE A 173 -5.66 10.80 -1.82
C PHE A 173 -4.60 11.17 -0.80
N GLN A 174 -5.01 11.46 0.42
CA GLN A 174 -4.11 11.67 1.55
C GLN A 174 -4.52 10.68 2.64
N ALA A 175 -3.54 10.07 3.29
CA ALA A 175 -3.76 9.23 4.46
C ALA A 175 -2.57 9.26 5.39
N THR A 176 -2.84 9.22 6.68
CA THR A 176 -1.85 8.79 7.67
C THR A 176 -1.75 7.27 7.63
N VAL A 177 -0.52 6.75 7.54
CA VAL A 177 -0.23 5.32 7.48
C VAL A 177 0.78 4.96 8.55
N PHE A 178 0.57 3.84 9.21
CA PHE A 178 1.56 3.25 10.12
C PHE A 178 1.85 1.83 9.64
N ASP A 179 3.12 1.52 9.38
CA ASP A 179 3.54 0.23 8.84
C ASP A 179 4.36 -0.61 9.85
N GLY A 180 4.78 -0.02 10.98
CA GLY A 180 5.56 -0.68 12.02
C GLY A 180 6.95 -1.15 11.57
N SER A 181 7.47 -0.59 10.48
CA SER A 181 8.73 -1.04 9.87
C SER A 181 9.98 -0.36 10.47
N ASP A 182 9.82 0.75 11.17
CA ASP A 182 10.90 1.51 11.80
C ASP A 182 10.50 2.11 13.16
N LYS A 183 11.29 3.07 13.64
CA LYS A 183 11.12 3.78 14.92
C LYS A 183 10.71 5.24 14.72
N GLU A 184 10.10 5.58 13.60
CA GLU A 184 9.73 6.96 13.23
C GLU A 184 8.21 7.20 13.34
N GLY A 185 7.43 6.12 13.47
CA GLY A 185 6.01 6.19 13.77
C GLY A 185 5.15 6.34 12.51
N PRO A 186 3.93 6.90 12.64
CA PRO A 186 3.06 7.10 11.50
C PRO A 186 3.60 8.16 10.54
N VAL A 187 3.38 7.95 9.25
CA VAL A 187 3.73 8.89 8.17
C VAL A 187 2.47 9.39 7.47
N GLU A 188 2.53 10.59 6.91
CA GLU A 188 1.51 11.07 5.98
C GLU A 188 1.91 10.73 4.54
N ILE A 189 0.98 10.13 3.79
CA ILE A 189 1.19 9.78 2.39
C ILE A 189 0.22 10.58 1.52
N ASN A 190 0.79 11.42 0.66
CA ASN A 190 0.07 12.15 -0.38
C ASN A 190 0.21 11.40 -1.71
N THR A 191 -0.91 10.92 -2.24
CA THR A 191 -0.98 10.09 -3.45
C THR A 191 -1.68 10.83 -4.58
N PHE A 192 -1.01 10.94 -5.72
CA PHE A 192 -1.57 11.36 -6.99
C PHE A 192 -1.82 10.17 -7.91
N MET A 193 -3.08 9.98 -8.31
CA MET A 193 -3.50 8.88 -9.18
C MET A 193 -3.40 9.27 -10.65
N GLY A 194 -2.54 8.55 -11.36
CA GLY A 194 -2.28 8.70 -12.78
C GLY A 194 -3.37 8.10 -13.68
N LYS A 195 -2.98 7.81 -14.92
CA LYS A 195 -3.84 7.15 -15.90
C LYS A 195 -3.77 5.63 -15.71
N SER A 196 -4.81 4.93 -16.18
CA SER A 196 -4.72 3.49 -16.40
C SER A 196 -3.66 3.19 -17.47
N VAL A 197 -2.99 2.05 -17.32
CA VAL A 197 -1.88 1.64 -18.19
C VAL A 197 -2.05 0.19 -18.64
N ASN A 198 -1.50 -0.13 -19.81
CA ASN A 198 -1.33 -1.52 -20.24
C ASN A 198 -0.04 -2.10 -19.64
N ALA A 199 -0.12 -2.59 -18.40
CA ALA A 199 1.04 -3.10 -17.66
C ALA A 199 1.75 -4.26 -18.38
N MET A 200 1.02 -5.10 -19.14
CA MET A 200 1.65 -6.19 -19.92
C MET A 200 2.65 -5.68 -20.95
N SER A 201 2.44 -4.49 -21.52
CA SER A 201 3.36 -3.88 -22.48
C SER A 201 4.58 -3.21 -21.83
N MET A 202 4.60 -3.13 -20.50
CA MET A 202 5.67 -2.51 -19.72
C MET A 202 6.64 -3.53 -19.11
N LEU A 203 6.31 -4.82 -19.16
CA LEU A 203 7.15 -5.90 -18.63
C LEU A 203 7.86 -6.63 -19.75
N GLU A 204 9.12 -6.98 -19.50
CA GLU A 204 9.87 -7.86 -20.39
C GLU A 204 9.33 -9.29 -20.30
N PRO A 205 9.26 -10.05 -21.41
CA PRO A 205 8.81 -11.44 -21.39
C PRO A 205 9.66 -12.29 -20.44
N ASN A 206 9.03 -12.82 -19.39
CA ASN A 206 9.71 -13.66 -18.40
C ASN A 206 8.80 -14.80 -17.95
N LYS A 207 9.28 -16.05 -18.10
CA LYS A 207 8.53 -17.25 -17.71
C LYS A 207 8.30 -17.40 -16.21
N ALA A 208 9.08 -16.68 -15.39
CA ALA A 208 8.91 -16.65 -13.93
C ALA A 208 7.78 -15.71 -13.48
N ILE A 209 7.15 -14.97 -14.41
CA ILE A 209 6.03 -14.07 -14.12
C ILE A 209 4.74 -14.72 -14.63
N ASP A 210 3.82 -15.06 -13.73
CA ASP A 210 2.46 -15.45 -14.07
C ASP A 210 1.71 -14.24 -14.66
N MET A 211 1.68 -14.18 -15.99
CA MET A 211 1.04 -13.10 -16.73
C MET A 211 -0.47 -12.99 -16.47
N SER A 212 -1.13 -14.02 -15.92
CA SER A 212 -2.55 -13.91 -15.51
C SER A 212 -2.76 -12.94 -14.35
N LEU A 213 -1.72 -12.69 -13.53
CA LEU A 213 -1.75 -11.70 -12.46
C LEU A 213 -1.40 -10.28 -12.94
N ILE A 214 -0.75 -10.15 -14.10
CA ILE A 214 -0.42 -8.87 -14.73
C ILE A 214 -1.53 -8.39 -15.67
N ASN A 215 -2.24 -9.32 -16.32
CA ASN A 215 -3.34 -9.03 -17.24
C ASN A 215 -4.62 -8.61 -16.50
N THR A 216 -4.53 -7.51 -15.77
CA THR A 216 -5.59 -6.90 -14.97
C THR A 216 -5.55 -5.39 -15.18
N LYS A 217 -6.58 -4.65 -14.72
CA LYS A 217 -6.50 -3.19 -14.75
C LYS A 217 -5.36 -2.72 -13.85
N ALA A 218 -4.53 -1.84 -14.38
CA ALA A 218 -3.43 -1.23 -13.67
C ALA A 218 -3.45 0.29 -13.85
N TRP A 219 -2.85 0.99 -12.89
CA TRP A 219 -2.72 2.44 -12.87
C TRP A 219 -1.32 2.84 -12.44
N LYS A 220 -0.91 4.03 -12.88
CA LYS A 220 0.24 4.72 -12.29
C LYS A 220 -0.20 5.50 -11.05
N ALA A 221 0.61 5.54 -10.02
CA ALA A 221 0.49 6.47 -8.91
C ALA A 221 1.84 7.12 -8.62
N ARG A 222 1.81 8.37 -8.17
CA ARG A 222 2.95 9.03 -7.52
C ARG A 222 2.59 9.27 -6.07
N MET A 223 3.46 8.93 -5.13
CA MET A 223 3.28 9.15 -3.71
C MET A 223 4.44 9.98 -3.17
N ALA A 224 4.15 10.83 -2.21
CA ALA A 224 5.13 11.54 -1.40
C ALA A 224 4.85 11.22 0.07
N VAL A 225 5.90 10.83 0.81
CA VAL A 225 5.82 10.37 2.21
C VAL A 225 6.44 11.42 3.11
N PHE A 226 5.73 11.81 4.16
CA PHE A 226 6.12 12.87 5.08
C PHE A 226 6.06 12.38 6.53
N PRO A 227 6.96 12.83 7.41
CA PRO A 227 6.91 12.51 8.82
C PRO A 227 5.75 13.26 9.49
N VAL A 228 4.94 12.57 10.29
CA VAL A 228 3.84 13.22 11.03
C VAL A 228 4.38 14.12 12.15
N GLU A 229 5.49 13.75 12.77
CA GLU A 229 6.08 14.52 13.87
C GLU A 229 6.67 15.86 13.43
N ASN A 230 6.97 16.03 12.14
CA ASN A 230 7.48 17.29 11.58
C ASN A 230 6.77 17.67 10.27
N PRO A 231 5.56 18.25 10.34
CA PRO A 231 4.77 18.59 9.15
C PRO A 231 5.39 19.67 8.25
N GLU A 232 6.41 20.40 8.71
CA GLU A 232 7.14 21.39 7.90
C GLU A 232 8.32 20.78 7.13
N ALA A 233 8.64 19.50 7.35
CA ALA A 233 9.69 18.80 6.63
C ALA A 233 9.34 18.64 5.14
N SER A 234 10.39 18.53 4.32
CA SER A 234 10.26 17.93 2.99
C SER A 234 9.81 16.47 3.10
N SER A 235 9.32 15.90 2.01
CA SER A 235 9.05 14.47 1.96
C SER A 235 10.32 13.67 2.24
N ASP A 236 10.24 12.63 3.06
CA ASP A 236 11.35 11.70 3.29
C ASP A 236 11.77 11.02 1.99
N TYR A 237 10.78 10.71 1.15
CA TYR A 237 10.95 10.21 -0.21
C TYR A 237 9.68 10.36 -1.02
N GLU A 238 9.85 10.34 -2.33
CA GLU A 238 8.77 10.21 -3.30
C GLU A 238 8.88 8.90 -4.06
N MET A 239 7.78 8.36 -4.56
CA MET A 239 7.81 7.17 -5.39
C MET A 239 6.79 7.21 -6.51
N ASN A 240 7.13 6.59 -7.64
CA ASN A 240 6.23 6.30 -8.73
C ASN A 240 6.03 4.78 -8.77
N MET A 241 4.80 4.32 -8.97
CA MET A 241 4.53 2.89 -9.07
C MET A 241 3.47 2.57 -10.10
N VAL A 242 3.52 1.34 -10.61
CA VAL A 242 2.42 0.69 -11.34
C VAL A 242 1.81 -0.38 -10.43
N PHE A 243 0.55 -0.19 -10.07
CA PHE A 243 -0.19 -1.14 -9.23
C PHE A 243 -1.45 -1.62 -9.93
N HIS A 244 -1.85 -2.84 -9.59
CA HIS A 244 -2.92 -3.60 -10.23
C HIS A 244 -4.14 -3.70 -9.31
N GLU A 245 -5.33 -3.88 -9.90
CA GLU A 245 -6.57 -4.03 -9.13
C GLU A 245 -6.59 -5.26 -8.20
N ASN A 246 -5.70 -6.23 -8.44
CA ASN A 246 -5.52 -7.42 -7.63
C ASN A 246 -4.47 -7.29 -6.50
N GLY A 247 -3.90 -6.09 -6.32
CA GLY A 247 -2.90 -5.80 -5.28
C GLY A 247 -1.45 -6.06 -5.68
N VAL A 248 -1.18 -6.49 -6.91
CA VAL A 248 0.21 -6.62 -7.41
C VAL A 248 0.79 -5.23 -7.70
N ILE A 249 2.06 -5.03 -7.37
CA ILE A 249 2.87 -3.91 -7.85
C ILE A 249 3.86 -4.47 -8.87
N SER A 250 3.89 -3.93 -10.08
CA SER A 250 4.73 -4.46 -11.17
C SER A 250 5.98 -3.64 -11.46
N ASP A 251 5.99 -2.36 -11.05
CA ASP A 251 7.11 -1.46 -11.23
C ASP A 251 7.08 -0.37 -10.16
N MET A 252 8.26 0.01 -9.67
CA MET A 252 8.41 1.12 -8.73
C MET A 252 9.75 1.83 -8.93
N LEU A 253 9.71 3.16 -8.81
CA LEU A 253 10.86 4.05 -8.74
C LEU A 253 10.72 4.87 -7.47
N ILE A 254 11.71 4.79 -6.58
CA ILE A 254 11.76 5.51 -5.31
C ILE A 254 12.88 6.56 -5.40
N GLU A 255 12.55 7.79 -5.02
CA GLU A 255 13.40 8.97 -5.10
C GLU A 255 13.60 9.51 -3.69
N TYR A 256 14.80 9.32 -3.15
CA TYR A 256 15.27 9.95 -1.93
C TYR A 256 15.97 11.28 -2.25
N ASP A 257 16.34 12.01 -1.20
CA ASP A 257 17.08 13.26 -1.31
C ASP A 257 18.45 13.09 -1.96
N ASP A 258 19.14 11.98 -1.76
CA ASP A 258 20.52 11.78 -2.19
C ASP A 258 20.67 10.72 -3.30
N PHE A 259 19.70 9.83 -3.48
CA PHE A 259 19.69 8.84 -4.55
C PHE A 259 18.28 8.41 -4.99
N SER A 260 18.20 7.63 -6.06
CA SER A 260 16.98 6.96 -6.50
C SER A 260 17.25 5.50 -6.80
N VAL A 261 16.28 4.63 -6.48
CA VAL A 261 16.33 3.19 -6.76
C VAL A 261 15.08 2.76 -7.54
N THR A 262 15.24 1.77 -8.40
CA THR A 262 14.12 1.05 -9.01
C THR A 262 13.93 -0.29 -8.34
N GLN A 263 12.68 -0.74 -8.26
CA GLN A 263 12.28 -2.07 -7.84
C GLN A 263 11.47 -2.69 -8.98
N LYS A 264 12.09 -3.63 -9.70
CA LYS A 264 11.51 -4.27 -10.90
C LYS A 264 11.04 -5.68 -10.59
N LEU A 265 9.82 -6.01 -11.00
CA LEU A 265 9.27 -7.36 -10.84
C LEU A 265 10.01 -8.37 -11.74
N VAL A 266 10.58 -9.42 -11.14
CA VAL A 266 11.34 -10.46 -11.86
C VAL A 266 10.77 -11.87 -11.70
N ALA A 267 9.93 -12.10 -10.70
CA ALA A 267 9.12 -13.33 -10.59
C ALA A 267 7.79 -13.03 -9.90
N LEU A 268 6.73 -13.71 -10.32
CA LEU A 268 5.39 -13.56 -9.77
C LEU A 268 4.63 -14.87 -9.88
N GLU A 269 4.11 -15.37 -8.77
CA GLU A 269 3.23 -16.54 -8.75
C GLU A 269 2.04 -16.33 -7.82
N LYS A 270 0.95 -17.05 -8.06
CA LYS A 270 -0.16 -17.12 -7.12
C LYS A 270 0.30 -17.82 -5.85
N ALA A 271 -0.04 -17.25 -4.70
CA ALA A 271 0.10 -17.91 -3.42
C ALA A 271 -1.15 -18.77 -3.15
N PRO A 272 -1.06 -19.79 -2.27
CA PRO A 272 -2.22 -20.57 -1.88
C PRO A 272 -3.34 -19.67 -1.35
N SER A 273 -4.56 -19.86 -1.87
CA SER A 273 -5.77 -19.25 -1.31
C SER A 273 -6.21 -20.00 -0.05
N LEU A 274 -6.85 -19.28 0.88
CA LEU A 274 -7.49 -19.92 2.03
C LEU A 274 -8.72 -20.71 1.57
N ASP A 275 -8.84 -21.97 1.99
CA ASP A 275 -10.08 -22.72 1.86
C ASP A 275 -11.11 -22.13 2.83
N THR A 276 -12.12 -21.44 2.31
CA THR A 276 -13.13 -20.76 3.14
C THR A 276 -13.94 -21.73 4.00
N ASN A 277 -14.00 -23.02 3.64
CA ASN A 277 -14.66 -24.04 4.46
C ASN A 277 -13.85 -24.42 5.72
N SER A 278 -12.57 -24.04 5.77
CA SER A 278 -11.72 -24.24 6.96
C SER A 278 -11.93 -23.19 8.04
N CYS A 279 -12.60 -22.08 7.71
CA CYS A 279 -12.96 -21.02 8.65
C CYS A 279 -14.31 -21.33 9.30
N ASN A 280 -14.31 -22.27 10.25
CA ASN A 280 -15.48 -22.52 11.10
C ASN A 280 -15.53 -21.43 12.17
N PHE A 281 -16.49 -20.50 12.04
CA PHE A 281 -16.87 -19.55 13.08
C PHE A 281 -18.14 -20.02 13.78
#